data_AF-A0A2V8RU35-F1
#
_entry.id   AF-A0A2V8RU35-F1
#
_cell.length_a   1.000
_cell.length_b   1.000
_cell.length_c   1.000
_cell.angle_alpha   90.00
_cell.angle_beta   90.00
_cell.angle_gamma   90.00
#
_symmetry.space_group_name_H-M   'P 1'
#
loop_
_entity.id
_entity.type
_entity.pdbx_description
1 polymer ?
#
loop_
_entity_poly.entity_id
_entity_poly.type
_entity_poly.pdbx_seq_one_letter_code
_entity_poly.pdbx_strand_id
1 'polypeptide(L)'
;MKKTFSIYTFIFALSAFAASAFGGDGQLDPTFGTAGKATLGFTNLGFDAATSIAIQSDGKIVAAGFGNEPDNFYQVLAVARFKPDGGPDPTFGSNGRVLLVDVFSFYSTKVDVAIQADGKIVLVGGVGPFGQNPDFGVIRLQSNGDLDGSFGSGGKATFDFFGFADHASSVVIQGNGMIVVGGSVTQTTGDIDFALLRIDQAGNPDVSFGTLGKVTLDFFSYTDNLNSLSIQTDGKFVAAGTAWSINTESDFAVARFTATGAPDPTFGNGGKATISFFGHDEGTGSAIQADGKIVVVGGAGADSVLTSDFGVARLNANGQPDAGFGNGGKTTTDFFSALDYANDVVIQADGKIVVAGWINPDISDVERYVDFGLARYDMGGILDPSFGSGGLINTDFGSVDHAEAVAIDANCKIVAAGYTWPLETGDGDFALARYSNGGCVEPPGPKSCPRGQGYWKNHPEQWPVNTLMLGSRQYTKAELLALLKTSTKGNASVIVGYQLIAAKLNIANGSEAGPAQSYILQADAILAGYNGALPYSITSSSSVGHSLTDIATILDDYNNGKLTPACSE
;
A
#
# COMPACT_ATOMS: atom_id res chain seq x y z
N MET A 1 -34.48 67.19 -42.50
CA MET A 1 -34.87 66.03 -41.67
C MET A 1 -33.71 65.06 -41.62
N LYS A 2 -33.10 64.90 -40.44
CA LYS A 2 -32.05 63.93 -40.15
C LYS A 2 -32.68 62.53 -40.07
N LYS A 3 -32.09 61.53 -40.71
CA LYS A 3 -32.14 60.14 -40.22
C LYS A 3 -30.77 59.50 -40.41
N THR A 4 -30.17 59.29 -39.26
CA THR A 4 -28.97 58.55 -38.88
C THR A 4 -29.00 57.12 -39.42
N PHE A 5 -27.92 56.69 -40.08
CA PHE A 5 -27.60 55.26 -40.25
C PHE A 5 -26.48 54.93 -39.27
N SER A 6 -26.81 54.08 -38.29
CA SER A 6 -25.89 53.62 -37.26
C SER A 6 -25.00 52.51 -37.82
N ILE A 7 -23.69 52.72 -37.73
CA ILE A 7 -22.66 51.70 -38.00
C ILE A 7 -22.67 50.73 -36.81
N TYR A 8 -23.03 49.48 -37.04
CA TYR A 8 -22.73 48.40 -36.09
C TYR A 8 -21.37 47.82 -36.46
N THR A 9 -20.36 48.22 -35.70
CA THR A 9 -19.05 47.58 -35.67
C THR A 9 -19.22 46.19 -35.04
N PHE A 10 -19.16 45.13 -35.85
CA PHE A 10 -18.99 43.77 -35.34
C PHE A 10 -17.56 43.65 -34.81
N ILE A 11 -17.40 43.73 -33.48
CA ILE A 11 -16.19 43.28 -32.80
C ILE A 11 -16.21 41.75 -32.87
N PHE A 12 -15.37 41.17 -33.73
CA PHE A 12 -14.95 39.78 -33.57
C PHE A 12 -14.14 39.71 -32.28
N ALA A 13 -14.78 39.33 -31.18
CA ALA A 13 -14.06 38.80 -30.04
C ALA A 13 -13.49 37.44 -30.48
N LEU A 14 -12.25 37.46 -30.94
CA LEU A 14 -11.43 36.27 -31.05
C LEU A 14 -11.17 35.82 -29.60
N SER A 15 -12.10 35.06 -29.01
CA SER A 15 -11.81 34.35 -27.78
C SER A 15 -10.74 33.34 -28.11
N ALA A 16 -9.52 33.63 -27.66
CA ALA A 16 -8.42 32.68 -27.68
C ALA A 16 -8.89 31.40 -26.98
N PHE A 17 -9.16 30.35 -27.75
CA PHE A 17 -9.02 28.99 -27.26
C PHE A 17 -7.52 28.77 -27.02
N ALA A 18 -7.07 29.22 -25.86
CA ALA A 18 -5.79 28.80 -25.30
C ALA A 18 -6.02 27.38 -24.78
N ALA A 19 -5.27 26.45 -25.36
CA ALA A 19 -5.16 25.03 -25.03
C ALA A 19 -5.52 24.65 -23.59
N SER A 20 -6.66 23.99 -23.38
CA SER A 20 -6.86 23.07 -22.25
C SER A 20 -6.37 21.69 -22.68
N ALA A 21 -5.05 21.54 -22.77
CA ALA A 21 -4.38 20.29 -23.10
C ALA A 21 -3.31 19.94 -22.05
N PHE A 22 -3.65 20.15 -20.78
CA PHE A 22 -3.05 19.47 -19.62
C PHE A 22 -4.20 19.21 -18.64
N GLY A 23 -4.59 17.94 -18.49
CA GLY A 23 -5.64 17.52 -17.56
C GLY A 23 -5.23 17.83 -16.12
N GLY A 24 -6.16 18.32 -15.32
CA GLY A 24 -5.95 18.49 -13.87
C GLY A 24 -5.74 17.14 -13.18
N ASP A 25 -5.31 17.16 -11.92
CA ASP A 25 -5.17 15.93 -11.14
C ASP A 25 -6.53 15.27 -10.94
N GLY A 26 -6.53 13.94 -10.80
CA GLY A 26 -7.76 13.19 -10.57
C GLY A 26 -8.59 12.94 -11.82
N GLN A 27 -8.11 13.29 -13.01
CA GLN A 27 -8.74 12.82 -14.26
C GLN A 27 -8.39 11.36 -14.50
N LEU A 28 -9.35 10.56 -14.97
CA LEU A 28 -9.11 9.20 -15.43
C LEU A 28 -7.99 9.17 -16.49
N ASP A 29 -7.07 8.22 -16.36
CA ASP A 29 -5.94 8.05 -17.27
C ASP A 29 -6.41 7.34 -18.56
N PRO A 30 -6.51 8.04 -19.70
CA PRO A 30 -7.02 7.46 -20.93
C PRO A 30 -6.14 6.34 -21.50
N THR A 31 -4.91 6.15 -20.99
CA THR A 31 -3.99 5.09 -21.41
C THR A 31 -4.17 3.78 -20.65
N PHE A 32 -5.06 3.75 -19.65
CA PHE A 32 -5.35 2.57 -18.85
C PHE A 32 -6.70 1.95 -19.25
N GLY A 33 -6.69 0.67 -19.61
CA GLY A 33 -7.87 -0.08 -20.01
C GLY A 33 -8.68 0.64 -21.07
N THR A 34 -9.99 0.76 -20.83
CA THR A 34 -10.91 1.55 -21.65
C THR A 34 -11.22 2.86 -20.93
N ALA A 35 -10.63 3.96 -21.41
CA ALA A 35 -10.85 5.31 -20.86
C ALA A 35 -10.57 5.45 -19.35
N GLY A 36 -9.50 4.80 -18.87
CA GLY A 36 -9.09 4.83 -17.46
C GLY A 36 -9.65 3.73 -16.59
N LYS A 37 -10.44 2.81 -17.16
CA LYS A 37 -11.14 1.75 -16.44
C LYS A 37 -10.78 0.37 -17.00
N ALA A 38 -10.61 -0.60 -16.13
CA ALA A 38 -10.43 -2.00 -16.50
C ALA A 38 -11.33 -2.88 -15.64
N THR A 39 -11.98 -3.88 -16.24
CA THR A 39 -12.75 -4.88 -15.54
C THR A 39 -12.27 -6.28 -15.90
N LEU A 40 -12.42 -7.23 -14.98
CA LEU A 40 -11.99 -8.61 -15.19
C LEU A 40 -12.81 -9.62 -14.39
N GLY A 41 -13.78 -10.25 -15.03
CA GLY A 41 -14.46 -11.42 -14.48
C GLY A 41 -13.63 -12.70 -14.50
N PHE A 42 -13.88 -13.60 -13.55
CA PHE A 42 -13.27 -14.92 -13.44
C PHE A 42 -14.18 -16.01 -13.99
N THR A 43 -15.48 -15.86 -13.80
CA THR A 43 -16.51 -16.75 -14.35
C THR A 43 -17.56 -15.95 -15.12
N ASN A 44 -18.47 -16.61 -15.83
CA ASN A 44 -19.59 -15.93 -16.54
C ASN A 44 -20.88 -15.90 -15.69
N LEU A 45 -20.78 -16.29 -14.41
CA LEU A 45 -21.90 -16.39 -13.49
C LEU A 45 -21.38 -16.21 -12.06
N GLY A 46 -21.41 -15.00 -11.51
CA GLY A 46 -21.15 -14.82 -10.10
C GLY A 46 -20.80 -13.42 -9.67
N PHE A 47 -20.48 -13.27 -8.39
CA PHE A 47 -20.02 -12.01 -7.85
C PHE A 47 -18.54 -12.15 -7.50
N ASP A 48 -17.69 -11.57 -8.35
CA ASP A 48 -16.25 -11.49 -8.16
C ASP A 48 -15.89 -10.09 -7.66
N ALA A 49 -15.14 -10.00 -6.57
CA ALA A 49 -14.74 -8.72 -6.01
C ALA A 49 -13.27 -8.68 -5.60
N ALA A 50 -12.56 -7.64 -6.06
CA ALA A 50 -11.25 -7.31 -5.50
C ALA A 50 -11.46 -6.60 -4.16
N THR A 51 -10.65 -6.94 -3.17
CA THR A 51 -10.68 -6.33 -1.83
C THR A 51 -9.32 -5.73 -1.45
N SER A 52 -8.26 -6.04 -2.21
CA SER A 52 -6.94 -5.46 -2.04
C SER A 52 -6.17 -5.41 -3.36
N ILE A 53 -5.22 -4.47 -3.46
CA ILE A 53 -4.28 -4.35 -4.57
C ILE A 53 -2.86 -4.13 -4.10
N ALA A 54 -1.91 -4.65 -4.87
CA ALA A 54 -0.50 -4.36 -4.72
C ALA A 54 0.16 -4.16 -6.10
N ILE A 55 1.06 -3.19 -6.20
CA ILE A 55 1.74 -2.84 -7.45
C ILE A 55 3.17 -3.38 -7.42
N GLN A 56 3.54 -4.16 -8.43
CA GLN A 56 4.90 -4.68 -8.62
C GLN A 56 5.86 -3.56 -9.08
N SER A 57 7.16 -3.73 -8.85
CA SER A 57 8.17 -2.74 -9.26
C SER A 57 8.24 -2.52 -10.78
N ASP A 58 7.77 -3.47 -11.57
CA ASP A 58 7.65 -3.37 -13.03
C ASP A 58 6.35 -2.68 -13.49
N GLY A 59 5.52 -2.22 -12.56
CA GLY A 59 4.25 -1.54 -12.81
C GLY A 59 3.06 -2.45 -13.05
N LYS A 60 3.22 -3.78 -12.99
CA LYS A 60 2.07 -4.69 -13.01
C LYS A 60 1.27 -4.56 -11.73
N ILE A 61 -0.05 -4.73 -11.83
CA ILE A 61 -0.98 -4.57 -10.72
C ILE A 61 -1.54 -5.94 -10.37
N VAL A 62 -1.35 -6.38 -9.13
CA VAL A 62 -1.97 -7.59 -8.58
C VAL A 62 -3.19 -7.16 -7.79
N ALA A 63 -4.37 -7.65 -8.16
CA ALA A 63 -5.60 -7.47 -7.41
C ALA A 63 -6.04 -8.81 -6.82
N ALA A 64 -6.45 -8.82 -5.56
CA ALA A 64 -6.86 -10.02 -4.85
C ALA A 64 -8.19 -9.82 -4.14
N GLY A 65 -8.93 -10.91 -4.00
CA GLY A 65 -10.25 -10.91 -3.40
C GLY A 65 -10.88 -12.28 -3.52
N PHE A 66 -12.17 -12.31 -3.80
CA PHE A 66 -12.91 -13.55 -3.97
C PHE A 66 -13.64 -13.56 -5.31
N GLY A 67 -13.91 -14.76 -5.80
CA GLY A 67 -14.80 -15.01 -6.93
C GLY A 67 -15.60 -16.27 -6.70
N ASN A 68 -16.53 -16.57 -7.59
CA ASN A 68 -17.37 -17.76 -7.45
C ASN A 68 -16.78 -18.96 -8.19
N GLU A 69 -16.86 -20.12 -7.56
CA GLU A 69 -16.53 -21.38 -8.23
C GLU A 69 -17.59 -21.71 -9.31
N PRO A 70 -17.18 -22.08 -10.54
CA PRO A 70 -18.10 -22.30 -11.66
C PRO A 70 -19.19 -23.35 -11.43
N ASP A 71 -18.90 -24.37 -10.60
CA ASP A 71 -19.74 -25.57 -10.51
C ASP A 71 -20.76 -25.52 -9.36
N ASN A 72 -20.51 -24.74 -8.31
CA ASN A 72 -21.32 -24.76 -7.09
C ASN A 72 -21.55 -23.38 -6.43
N PHE A 73 -21.01 -22.30 -7.01
CA PHE A 73 -21.13 -20.91 -6.52
C PHE A 73 -20.54 -20.65 -5.13
N TYR A 74 -19.64 -21.52 -4.64
CA TYR A 74 -18.87 -21.20 -3.43
C TYR A 74 -17.85 -20.11 -3.71
N GLN A 75 -17.69 -19.19 -2.75
CA GLN A 75 -16.65 -18.18 -2.81
C GLN A 75 -15.28 -18.84 -2.64
N VAL A 76 -14.38 -18.52 -3.57
CA VAL A 76 -12.99 -18.99 -3.61
C VAL A 76 -12.08 -17.79 -3.80
N LEU A 77 -10.82 -17.93 -3.39
CA LEU A 77 -9.86 -16.85 -3.54
C LEU A 77 -9.57 -16.61 -5.03
N ALA A 78 -9.67 -15.36 -5.45
CA ALA A 78 -9.40 -14.90 -6.80
C ALA A 78 -8.25 -13.90 -6.81
N VAL A 79 -7.30 -14.08 -7.74
CA VAL A 79 -6.19 -13.16 -7.98
C VAL A 79 -6.12 -12.82 -9.45
N ALA A 80 -6.16 -11.53 -9.76
CA ALA A 80 -5.95 -11.00 -11.08
C ALA A 80 -4.58 -10.31 -11.15
N ARG A 81 -3.90 -10.43 -12.29
CA ARG A 81 -2.77 -9.56 -12.61
C ARG A 81 -3.00 -8.80 -13.90
N PHE A 82 -2.86 -7.49 -13.81
CA PHE A 82 -2.95 -6.56 -14.92
C PHE A 82 -1.55 -6.05 -15.29
N LYS A 83 -1.36 -5.79 -16.58
CA LYS A 83 -0.24 -5.02 -17.10
C LYS A 83 -0.36 -3.55 -16.67
N PRO A 84 0.71 -2.75 -16.78
CA PRO A 84 0.65 -1.30 -16.55
C PRO A 84 -0.36 -0.58 -17.45
N ASP A 85 -0.82 -1.16 -18.55
CA ASP A 85 -1.84 -0.57 -19.43
C ASP A 85 -3.28 -0.96 -19.04
N GLY A 86 -3.47 -1.70 -17.94
CA GLY A 86 -4.79 -2.15 -17.47
C GLY A 86 -5.34 -3.37 -18.21
N GLY A 87 -4.63 -3.92 -19.21
CA GLY A 87 -4.99 -5.21 -19.80
C GLY A 87 -4.54 -6.38 -18.93
N PRO A 88 -5.23 -7.55 -18.96
CA PRO A 88 -4.78 -8.73 -18.23
C PRO A 88 -3.38 -9.17 -18.66
N ASP A 89 -2.58 -9.65 -17.73
CA ASP A 89 -1.23 -10.16 -17.98
C ASP A 89 -1.28 -11.64 -18.41
N PRO A 90 -1.00 -11.98 -19.68
CA PRO A 90 -1.09 -13.35 -20.17
C PRO A 90 -0.04 -14.30 -19.57
N THR A 91 0.96 -13.77 -18.86
CA THR A 91 2.01 -14.57 -18.19
C THR A 91 1.68 -14.98 -16.76
N PHE A 92 0.49 -14.59 -16.26
CA PHE A 92 0.02 -14.91 -14.92
C PHE A 92 -1.17 -15.86 -14.97
N GLY A 93 -1.06 -17.02 -14.33
CA GLY A 93 -2.11 -18.04 -14.29
C GLY A 93 -2.73 -18.31 -15.67
N SER A 94 -4.06 -18.28 -15.73
CA SER A 94 -4.82 -18.38 -16.97
C SER A 94 -5.21 -16.99 -17.48
N ASN A 95 -4.38 -16.43 -18.37
CA ASN A 95 -4.61 -15.12 -18.98
C ASN A 95 -4.90 -14.00 -17.96
N GLY A 96 -4.02 -13.86 -16.97
CA GLY A 96 -4.11 -12.85 -15.92
C GLY A 96 -4.93 -13.27 -14.71
N ARG A 97 -5.38 -14.52 -14.62
CA ARG A 97 -6.29 -15.00 -13.57
C ARG A 97 -5.75 -16.22 -12.84
N VAL A 98 -5.93 -16.23 -11.54
CA VAL A 98 -5.77 -17.41 -10.68
C VAL A 98 -7.02 -17.54 -9.83
N LEU A 99 -7.70 -18.68 -9.93
CA LEU A 99 -8.81 -19.05 -9.07
C LEU A 99 -8.38 -20.25 -8.22
N LEU A 100 -8.32 -20.07 -6.90
CA LEU A 100 -7.82 -21.09 -5.98
C LEU A 100 -8.97 -21.96 -5.43
N VAL A 101 -9.47 -22.83 -6.29
CA VAL A 101 -10.51 -23.83 -5.95
C VAL A 101 -9.92 -24.95 -5.08
N ASP A 102 -10.68 -25.44 -4.11
CA ASP A 102 -10.29 -26.53 -3.18
C ASP A 102 -8.98 -26.31 -2.40
N VAL A 103 -8.49 -25.06 -2.33
CA VAL A 103 -7.28 -24.73 -1.57
C VAL A 103 -7.61 -24.63 -0.09
N PHE A 104 -8.74 -24.00 0.22
CA PHE A 104 -9.44 -23.94 1.51
C PHE A 104 -10.95 -23.79 1.26
N SER A 105 -11.81 -24.15 2.23
CA SER A 105 -13.16 -23.57 2.23
C SER A 105 -13.03 -22.17 2.83
N PHE A 106 -13.45 -21.14 2.09
CA PHE A 106 -13.19 -19.75 2.44
C PHE A 106 -14.44 -19.16 3.10
N TYR A 107 -14.26 -18.45 4.22
CA TYR A 107 -15.35 -17.74 4.91
C TYR A 107 -15.20 -16.23 4.86
N SER A 108 -14.01 -15.74 4.52
CA SER A 108 -13.73 -14.32 4.58
C SER A 108 -14.14 -13.65 3.28
N THR A 109 -14.97 -12.61 3.38
CA THR A 109 -15.21 -11.67 2.29
C THR A 109 -14.07 -10.67 2.12
N LYS A 110 -13.03 -10.73 2.96
CA LYS A 110 -11.86 -9.83 2.91
C LYS A 110 -10.58 -10.62 2.67
N VAL A 111 -9.83 -10.23 1.64
CA VAL A 111 -8.50 -10.76 1.30
C VAL A 111 -7.53 -9.61 1.18
N ASP A 112 -6.35 -9.74 1.78
CA ASP A 112 -5.27 -8.78 1.56
C ASP A 112 -4.10 -9.41 0.82
N VAL A 113 -3.40 -8.60 0.02
CA VAL A 113 -2.28 -9.03 -0.83
C VAL A 113 -1.04 -8.18 -0.60
N ALA A 114 0.10 -8.85 -0.44
CA ALA A 114 1.40 -8.20 -0.43
C ALA A 114 2.39 -8.92 -1.36
N ILE A 115 3.31 -8.17 -1.95
CA ILE A 115 4.32 -8.69 -2.88
C ILE A 115 5.68 -8.71 -2.20
N GLN A 116 6.34 -9.87 -2.18
CA GLN A 116 7.71 -10.02 -1.72
C GLN A 116 8.69 -9.44 -2.74
N ALA A 117 9.89 -9.05 -2.30
CA ALA A 117 10.92 -8.45 -3.15
C ALA A 117 11.39 -9.36 -4.30
N ASP A 118 11.22 -10.68 -4.17
CA ASP A 118 11.50 -11.67 -5.21
C ASP A 118 10.35 -11.88 -6.20
N GLY A 119 9.26 -11.11 -6.05
CA GLY A 119 8.07 -11.16 -6.89
C GLY A 119 7.05 -12.23 -6.50
N LYS A 120 7.26 -13.00 -5.42
CA LYS A 120 6.23 -13.87 -4.87
C LYS A 120 5.08 -13.06 -4.27
N ILE A 121 3.88 -13.62 -4.28
CA ILE A 121 2.64 -12.96 -3.87
C ILE A 121 2.12 -13.66 -2.62
N VAL A 122 1.90 -12.92 -1.54
CA VAL A 122 1.35 -13.41 -0.28
C VAL A 122 -0.07 -12.92 -0.14
N LEU A 123 -0.98 -13.82 0.21
CA LEU A 123 -2.42 -13.58 0.35
C LEU A 123 -2.86 -14.02 1.74
N VAL A 124 -3.74 -13.25 2.37
CA VAL A 124 -4.28 -13.60 3.69
C VAL A 124 -5.80 -13.48 3.74
N GLY A 125 -6.42 -14.30 4.58
CA GLY A 125 -7.86 -14.26 4.86
C GLY A 125 -8.26 -15.37 5.85
N GLY A 126 -9.53 -15.37 6.30
CA GLY A 126 -10.08 -16.45 7.13
C GLY A 126 -10.35 -17.73 6.32
N VAL A 127 -9.75 -18.85 6.73
CA VAL A 127 -9.81 -20.14 6.02
C VAL A 127 -10.22 -21.27 6.97
N GLY A 128 -11.09 -22.18 6.54
CA GLY A 128 -11.46 -23.36 7.35
C GLY A 128 -12.56 -24.17 6.69
N PRO A 129 -12.76 -25.46 7.01
CA PRO A 129 -13.79 -26.27 6.37
C PRO A 129 -15.20 -25.68 6.51
N PHE A 130 -16.08 -25.90 5.53
CA PHE A 130 -17.50 -25.53 5.63
C PHE A 130 -18.17 -26.12 6.90
N GLY A 131 -18.95 -25.31 7.61
CA GLY A 131 -19.51 -25.59 8.94
C GLY A 131 -18.56 -25.52 10.14
N GLN A 132 -17.31 -25.03 10.00
CA GLN A 132 -16.31 -24.92 11.07
C GLN A 132 -15.83 -23.48 11.29
N ASN A 133 -15.19 -23.24 12.42
CA ASN A 133 -14.53 -21.97 12.72
C ASN A 133 -13.36 -21.73 11.73
N PRO A 134 -13.28 -20.55 11.08
CA PRO A 134 -12.14 -20.21 10.25
C PRO A 134 -10.89 -19.96 11.12
N ASP A 135 -9.72 -20.20 10.55
CA ASP A 135 -8.39 -19.88 11.10
C ASP A 135 -7.74 -18.77 10.25
N PHE A 136 -6.67 -18.15 10.75
CA PHE A 136 -5.81 -17.31 9.90
C PHE A 136 -5.19 -18.15 8.79
N GLY A 137 -5.52 -17.83 7.54
CA GLY A 137 -4.95 -18.44 6.35
C GLY A 137 -3.91 -17.56 5.69
N VAL A 138 -2.79 -18.16 5.30
CA VAL A 138 -1.76 -17.53 4.48
C VAL A 138 -1.47 -18.41 3.26
N ILE A 139 -1.60 -17.83 2.08
CA ILE A 139 -1.24 -18.47 0.81
C ILE A 139 -0.06 -17.73 0.22
N ARG A 140 0.89 -18.47 -0.34
CA ARG A 140 1.95 -17.88 -1.17
C ARG A 140 1.91 -18.44 -2.58
N LEU A 141 1.88 -17.53 -3.55
CA LEU A 141 2.03 -17.82 -4.96
C LEU A 141 3.42 -17.41 -5.44
N GLN A 142 3.90 -18.13 -6.44
CA GLN A 142 5.01 -17.71 -7.27
C GLN A 142 4.63 -16.49 -8.10
N SER A 143 5.63 -15.84 -8.68
CA SER A 143 5.43 -14.67 -9.54
C SER A 143 4.66 -14.97 -10.84
N ASN A 144 4.43 -16.24 -11.19
CA ASN A 144 3.58 -16.62 -12.32
C ASN A 144 2.14 -16.99 -11.90
N GLY A 145 1.83 -16.98 -10.59
CA GLY A 145 0.51 -17.30 -10.05
C GLY A 145 0.34 -18.75 -9.58
N ASP A 146 1.32 -19.63 -9.78
CA ASP A 146 1.29 -21.00 -9.25
C ASP A 146 1.49 -21.00 -7.73
N LEU A 147 0.93 -21.98 -7.01
CA LEU A 147 1.21 -22.16 -5.57
C LEU A 147 2.72 -22.39 -5.33
N ASP A 148 3.29 -21.67 -4.36
CA ASP A 148 4.68 -21.87 -3.96
C ASP A 148 4.82 -23.09 -3.05
N GLY A 149 5.13 -24.25 -3.63
CA GLY A 149 5.31 -25.50 -2.89
C GLY A 149 6.37 -25.48 -1.77
N SER A 150 7.22 -24.46 -1.70
CA SER A 150 8.20 -24.28 -0.62
C SER A 150 7.65 -23.59 0.64
N PHE A 151 6.43 -23.08 0.59
CA PHE A 151 5.78 -22.38 1.70
C PHE A 151 4.77 -23.27 2.43
N GLY A 152 4.94 -23.42 3.74
CA GLY A 152 4.06 -24.22 4.59
C GLY A 152 3.79 -25.61 4.02
N SER A 153 2.52 -25.98 3.91
CA SER A 153 2.04 -27.21 3.29
C SER A 153 1.59 -26.94 1.85
N GLY A 154 2.56 -26.90 0.92
CA GLY A 154 2.28 -26.80 -0.52
C GLY A 154 1.71 -25.44 -0.96
N GLY A 155 2.28 -24.34 -0.45
CA GLY A 155 1.85 -22.97 -0.73
C GLY A 155 0.90 -22.37 0.30
N LYS A 156 0.68 -23.08 1.43
CA LYS A 156 -0.40 -22.79 2.38
C LYS A 156 0.07 -22.90 3.83
N ALA A 157 -0.40 -22.02 4.69
CA ALA A 157 -0.25 -22.16 6.14
C ALA A 157 -1.53 -21.69 6.83
N THR A 158 -1.92 -22.36 7.92
CA THR A 158 -3.08 -22.01 8.75
C THR A 158 -2.68 -21.90 10.20
N PHE A 159 -3.30 -20.97 10.93
CA PHE A 159 -2.96 -20.68 12.32
C PHE A 159 -4.21 -20.41 13.14
N ASP A 160 -4.53 -21.37 14.01
CA ASP A 160 -5.57 -21.26 15.03
C ASP A 160 -5.03 -20.59 16.30
N PHE A 161 -5.72 -19.59 16.84
CA PHE A 161 -5.37 -18.93 18.09
C PHE A 161 -5.97 -19.62 19.32
N PHE A 162 -7.29 -19.87 19.33
CA PHE A 162 -8.01 -20.30 20.53
C PHE A 162 -9.04 -21.42 20.29
N GLY A 163 -9.08 -22.02 19.10
CA GLY A 163 -10.06 -23.02 18.66
C GLY A 163 -11.39 -22.42 18.18
N PHE A 164 -11.44 -21.10 17.98
CA PHE A 164 -12.61 -20.34 17.53
C PHE A 164 -12.31 -19.58 16.24
N ALA A 165 -13.25 -18.76 15.79
CA ALA A 165 -13.13 -18.05 14.53
C ALA A 165 -12.01 -17.00 14.58
N ASP A 166 -11.05 -17.13 13.67
CA ASP A 166 -9.94 -16.23 13.43
C ASP A 166 -9.99 -15.70 12.00
N HIS A 167 -10.07 -14.38 11.85
CA HIS A 167 -10.22 -13.70 10.59
C HIS A 167 -8.99 -12.85 10.29
N ALA A 168 -8.11 -13.32 9.40
CA ALA A 168 -7.03 -12.50 8.87
C ALA A 168 -7.59 -11.44 7.91
N SER A 169 -7.11 -10.21 7.99
CA SER A 169 -7.65 -9.07 7.25
C SER A 169 -6.59 -8.20 6.57
N SER A 170 -5.33 -8.25 7.02
CA SER A 170 -4.24 -7.46 6.44
C SER A 170 -2.89 -8.15 6.54
N VAL A 171 -2.00 -7.90 5.57
CA VAL A 171 -0.64 -8.46 5.52
C VAL A 171 0.39 -7.41 5.14
N VAL A 172 1.53 -7.45 5.84
CA VAL A 172 2.70 -6.63 5.53
C VAL A 172 3.96 -7.46 5.54
N ILE A 173 4.93 -7.08 4.71
CA ILE A 173 6.21 -7.79 4.58
C ILE A 173 7.32 -6.89 5.10
N GLN A 174 8.06 -7.36 6.11
CA GLN A 174 9.22 -6.66 6.64
C GLN A 174 10.40 -6.71 5.64
N GLY A 175 11.34 -5.76 5.74
CA GLY A 175 12.50 -5.71 4.83
C GLY A 175 13.46 -6.91 4.91
N ASN A 176 13.36 -7.74 5.95
CA ASN A 176 14.06 -9.03 6.08
C ASN A 176 13.24 -10.22 5.50
N GLY A 177 12.08 -9.94 4.92
CA GLY A 177 11.17 -10.91 4.31
C GLY A 177 10.27 -11.67 5.28
N MET A 178 10.26 -11.33 6.58
CA MET A 178 9.24 -11.85 7.51
C MET A 178 7.86 -11.32 7.11
N ILE A 179 6.86 -12.18 7.24
CA ILE A 179 5.46 -11.87 6.91
C ILE A 179 4.73 -11.61 8.22
N VAL A 180 4.01 -10.50 8.31
CA VAL A 180 3.17 -10.17 9.47
C VAL A 180 1.73 -10.04 9.00
N VAL A 181 0.85 -10.77 9.65
CA VAL A 181 -0.58 -10.84 9.36
C VAL A 181 -1.32 -10.20 10.52
N GLY A 182 -2.25 -9.30 10.21
CA GLY A 182 -3.19 -8.71 11.15
C GLY A 182 -4.60 -9.21 10.89
N GLY A 183 -5.40 -9.27 11.95
CA GLY A 183 -6.80 -9.66 11.87
C GLY A 183 -7.46 -9.66 13.25
N SER A 184 -8.57 -10.36 13.37
CA SER A 184 -9.33 -10.47 14.62
C SER A 184 -9.52 -11.92 15.00
N VAL A 185 -9.52 -12.22 16.29
CA VAL A 185 -9.61 -13.60 16.80
C VAL A 185 -10.66 -13.70 17.89
N THR A 186 -11.43 -14.77 17.88
CA THR A 186 -12.46 -15.02 18.89
C THR A 186 -11.84 -15.76 20.08
N GLN A 187 -11.97 -15.19 21.27
CA GLN A 187 -11.54 -15.80 22.51
C GLN A 187 -12.59 -16.76 23.07
N THR A 188 -12.19 -17.58 24.06
CA THR A 188 -13.08 -18.53 24.77
C THR A 188 -14.31 -17.89 25.42
N THR A 189 -14.27 -16.59 25.70
CA THR A 189 -15.38 -15.79 26.26
C THR A 189 -16.40 -15.34 25.22
N GLY A 190 -16.14 -15.58 23.92
CA GLY A 190 -16.90 -15.02 22.81
C GLY A 190 -16.48 -13.58 22.43
N ASP A 191 -15.46 -13.06 23.10
CA ASP A 191 -14.85 -11.76 22.84
C ASP A 191 -14.00 -11.80 21.55
N ILE A 192 -13.95 -10.71 20.79
CA ILE A 192 -13.18 -10.65 19.55
C ILE A 192 -12.11 -9.58 19.71
N ASP A 193 -10.84 -9.98 19.61
CA ASP A 193 -9.70 -9.08 19.85
C ASP A 193 -8.92 -8.84 18.56
N PHE A 194 -8.20 -7.72 18.50
CA PHE A 194 -7.10 -7.56 17.53
C PHE A 194 -6.09 -8.68 17.70
N ALA A 195 -5.57 -9.21 16.60
CA ALA A 195 -4.52 -10.21 16.58
C ALA A 195 -3.47 -9.93 15.51
N LEU A 196 -2.21 -10.19 15.88
CA LEU A 196 -1.08 -10.23 14.95
C LEU A 196 -0.42 -11.60 14.98
N LEU A 197 -0.02 -12.07 13.81
CA LEU A 197 0.79 -13.25 13.60
C LEU A 197 2.05 -12.87 12.81
N ARG A 198 3.24 -13.28 13.26
CA ARG A 198 4.46 -13.18 12.46
C ARG A 198 5.00 -14.55 12.09
N ILE A 199 5.32 -14.73 10.82
CA ILE A 199 5.86 -15.96 10.25
C ILE A 199 7.09 -15.68 9.37
N ASP A 200 7.92 -16.71 9.22
CA ASP A 200 9.09 -16.68 8.36
C ASP A 200 8.75 -16.89 6.87
N GLN A 201 9.78 -16.83 6.03
CA GLN A 201 9.64 -17.05 4.58
C GLN A 201 9.32 -18.50 4.21
N ALA A 202 9.34 -19.45 5.14
CA ALA A 202 8.89 -20.82 4.92
C ALA A 202 7.47 -21.06 5.46
N GLY A 203 6.84 -20.05 6.07
CA GLY A 203 5.50 -20.14 6.65
C GLY A 203 5.48 -20.70 8.08
N ASN A 204 6.60 -20.71 8.79
CA ASN A 204 6.65 -21.13 10.19
C ASN A 204 6.46 -19.93 11.14
N PRO A 205 5.80 -20.11 12.30
CA PRO A 205 5.69 -19.06 13.32
C PRO A 205 7.04 -18.56 13.82
N ASP A 206 7.19 -17.25 13.93
CA ASP A 206 8.36 -16.64 14.56
C ASP A 206 8.23 -16.64 16.09
N VAL A 207 8.92 -17.57 16.74
CA VAL A 207 8.92 -17.71 18.20
C VAL A 207 9.49 -16.51 18.96
N SER A 208 10.14 -15.55 18.28
CA SER A 208 10.63 -14.30 18.88
C SER A 208 9.60 -13.16 18.90
N PHE A 209 8.43 -13.36 18.29
CA PHE A 209 7.34 -12.40 18.24
C PHE A 209 6.19 -12.83 19.15
N GLY A 210 5.81 -11.96 20.09
CA GLY A 210 4.74 -12.25 21.04
C GLY A 210 4.94 -13.59 21.76
N THR A 211 3.89 -14.41 21.76
CA THR A 211 3.92 -15.79 22.26
C THR A 211 3.80 -16.75 21.07
N LEU A 212 4.89 -17.41 20.70
CA LEU A 212 4.93 -18.37 19.58
C LEU A 212 4.47 -17.77 18.24
N GLY A 213 4.87 -16.52 17.97
CA GLY A 213 4.52 -15.81 16.75
C GLY A 213 3.20 -15.04 16.84
N LYS A 214 2.46 -15.14 17.95
CA LYS A 214 1.09 -14.61 18.09
C LYS A 214 1.00 -13.52 19.15
N VAL A 215 0.15 -12.54 18.89
CA VAL A 215 -0.19 -11.43 19.79
C VAL A 215 -1.68 -11.19 19.70
N THR A 216 -2.33 -10.93 20.83
CA THR A 216 -3.70 -10.40 20.87
C THR A 216 -3.76 -9.12 21.69
N LEU A 217 -4.75 -8.28 21.42
CA LEU A 217 -4.96 -7.03 22.13
C LEU A 217 -6.45 -6.67 22.20
N ASP A 218 -7.01 -6.80 23.39
CA ASP A 218 -8.34 -6.32 23.75
C ASP A 218 -8.34 -4.80 24.01
N PHE A 219 -9.33 -4.05 23.52
CA PHE A 219 -9.60 -2.67 23.90
C PHE A 219 -10.60 -2.56 25.08
N PHE A 220 -11.79 -3.16 24.98
CA PHE A 220 -12.91 -2.94 25.91
C PHE A 220 -13.67 -4.20 26.36
N SER A 221 -13.08 -5.38 26.18
CA SER A 221 -13.63 -6.72 26.43
C SER A 221 -14.86 -7.04 25.59
N TYR A 222 -14.80 -6.57 24.34
CA TYR A 222 -15.85 -6.55 23.34
C TYR A 222 -15.23 -6.61 21.95
N THR A 223 -16.06 -6.63 20.90
CA THR A 223 -15.59 -6.78 19.52
C THR A 223 -14.64 -5.66 19.07
N ASP A 224 -13.40 -6.06 18.79
CA ASP A 224 -12.34 -5.27 18.21
C ASP A 224 -11.91 -5.89 16.88
N ASN A 225 -12.16 -5.18 15.78
CA ASN A 225 -11.80 -5.63 14.45
C ASN A 225 -10.56 -4.91 13.92
N LEU A 226 -9.46 -5.65 13.70
CA LEU A 226 -8.29 -5.12 12.99
C LEU A 226 -8.58 -5.18 11.49
N ASN A 227 -8.53 -4.03 10.81
CA ASN A 227 -8.83 -3.94 9.38
C ASN A 227 -7.63 -3.57 8.50
N SER A 228 -6.62 -2.91 9.07
CA SER A 228 -5.41 -2.49 8.36
C SER A 228 -4.18 -2.65 9.24
N LEU A 229 -3.09 -3.13 8.66
CA LEU A 229 -1.79 -3.26 9.30
C LEU A 229 -0.73 -2.50 8.49
N SER A 230 0.11 -1.74 9.18
CA SER A 230 1.19 -0.95 8.58
C SER A 230 2.50 -1.09 9.38
N ILE A 231 3.65 -0.98 8.70
CA ILE A 231 4.97 -1.06 9.33
C ILE A 231 5.63 0.33 9.34
N GLN A 232 6.10 0.78 10.51
CA GLN A 232 6.92 1.98 10.64
C GLN A 232 8.38 1.69 10.26
N THR A 233 9.13 2.73 9.87
CA THR A 233 10.55 2.60 9.49
C THR A 233 11.46 2.09 10.61
N ASP A 234 11.04 2.20 11.87
CA ASP A 234 11.73 1.66 13.05
C ASP A 234 11.37 0.18 13.34
N GLY A 235 10.56 -0.44 12.49
CA GLY A 235 10.13 -1.83 12.60
C GLY A 235 8.94 -2.07 13.54
N LYS A 236 8.34 -1.01 14.10
CA LYS A 236 7.06 -1.11 14.84
C LYS A 236 5.89 -1.33 13.89
N PHE A 237 4.79 -1.84 14.44
CA PHE A 237 3.57 -2.11 13.70
C PHE A 237 2.45 -1.21 14.18
N VAL A 238 1.71 -0.61 13.26
CA VAL A 238 0.48 0.13 13.53
C VAL A 238 -0.67 -0.71 12.99
N ALA A 239 -1.56 -1.12 13.87
CA ALA A 239 -2.80 -1.79 13.53
C ALA A 239 -3.95 -0.79 13.69
N ALA A 240 -4.84 -0.73 12.72
CA ALA A 240 -6.01 0.14 12.73
C ALA A 240 -7.27 -0.65 12.40
N GLY A 241 -8.39 -0.18 12.92
CA GLY A 241 -9.68 -0.84 12.75
C GLY A 241 -10.76 -0.22 13.61
N THR A 242 -11.64 -1.05 14.17
CA THR A 242 -12.79 -0.63 14.99
C THR A 242 -12.73 -1.30 16.36
N ALA A 243 -13.08 -0.59 17.42
CA ALA A 243 -13.29 -1.15 18.75
C ALA A 243 -14.70 -0.82 19.25
N TRP A 244 -15.41 -1.81 19.77
CA TRP A 244 -16.75 -1.62 20.33
C TRP A 244 -16.70 -1.43 21.85
N SER A 245 -17.41 -0.43 22.35
CA SER A 245 -17.64 -0.22 23.78
C SER A 245 -19.12 0.00 24.08
N ILE A 246 -19.61 -0.55 25.19
CA ILE A 246 -20.98 -0.27 25.67
C ILE A 246 -21.23 1.22 25.99
N ASN A 247 -20.18 2.02 26.20
CA ASN A 247 -20.32 3.42 26.61
C ASN A 247 -20.11 4.41 25.46
N THR A 248 -19.38 4.02 24.43
CA THR A 248 -18.98 4.91 23.32
C THR A 248 -19.37 4.36 21.95
N GLU A 249 -20.10 3.24 21.89
CA GLU A 249 -20.43 2.54 20.65
C GLU A 249 -19.16 2.06 19.92
N SER A 250 -19.19 1.93 18.60
CA SER A 250 -18.01 1.57 17.81
C SER A 250 -17.21 2.82 17.50
N ASP A 251 -15.91 2.80 17.79
CA ASP A 251 -14.99 3.89 17.50
C ASP A 251 -13.85 3.40 16.58
N PHE A 252 -13.20 4.31 15.86
CA PHE A 252 -11.92 3.99 15.23
C PHE A 252 -10.93 3.58 16.33
N ALA A 253 -10.21 2.49 16.11
CA ALA A 253 -9.23 1.95 17.04
C ALA A 253 -7.87 1.85 16.37
N VAL A 254 -6.83 2.27 17.09
CA VAL A 254 -5.44 2.21 16.65
C VAL A 254 -4.59 1.64 17.75
N ALA A 255 -3.85 0.58 17.43
CA ALA A 255 -2.87 -0.01 18.31
C ALA A 255 -1.48 0.10 17.69
N ARG A 256 -0.47 0.34 18.53
CA ARG A 256 0.93 0.21 18.13
C ARG A 256 1.63 -0.91 18.88
N PHE A 257 2.35 -1.73 18.15
CA PHE A 257 3.17 -2.81 18.67
C PHE A 257 4.65 -2.55 18.41
N THR A 258 5.51 -3.00 19.32
CA THR A 258 6.95 -3.01 19.12
C THR A 258 7.35 -3.98 18.02
N ALA A 259 8.60 -3.91 17.56
CA ALA A 259 9.15 -4.87 16.61
C ALA A 259 9.13 -6.33 17.10
N THR A 260 8.90 -6.58 18.39
CA THR A 260 8.75 -7.93 18.97
C THR A 260 7.29 -8.29 19.29
N GLY A 261 6.33 -7.43 18.92
CA GLY A 261 4.90 -7.70 19.05
C GLY A 261 4.29 -7.33 20.41
N ALA A 262 5.05 -6.76 21.34
CA ALA A 262 4.45 -6.24 22.57
C ALA A 262 3.71 -4.92 22.27
N PRO A 263 2.56 -4.61 22.90
CA PRO A 263 1.97 -3.27 22.82
C PRO A 263 2.98 -2.20 23.23
N ASP A 264 3.09 -1.11 22.45
CA ASP A 264 4.06 -0.05 22.69
C ASP A 264 3.55 0.91 23.77
N PRO A 265 4.13 0.91 24.99
CA PRO A 265 3.63 1.73 26.10
C PRO A 265 3.80 3.24 25.87
N THR A 266 4.55 3.65 24.84
CA THR A 266 4.74 5.06 24.47
C THR A 266 3.66 5.60 23.53
N PHE A 267 2.70 4.76 23.14
CA PHE A 267 1.61 5.13 22.25
C PHE A 267 0.27 5.15 22.99
N GLY A 268 -0.44 6.27 22.91
CA GLY A 268 -1.76 6.44 23.48
C GLY A 268 -1.82 6.01 24.95
N ASN A 269 -2.81 5.19 25.28
CA ASN A 269 -2.98 4.54 26.57
C ASN A 269 -2.44 3.09 26.51
N GLY A 270 -1.15 2.91 26.78
CA GLY A 270 -0.54 1.58 26.89
C GLY A 270 -0.50 0.80 25.57
N GLY A 271 -0.32 1.51 24.45
CA GLY A 271 -0.30 0.93 23.10
C GLY A 271 -1.58 1.14 22.30
N LYS A 272 -2.61 1.77 22.88
CA LYS A 272 -3.96 1.89 22.32
C LYS A 272 -4.40 3.33 22.19
N ALA A 273 -5.15 3.66 21.15
CA ALA A 273 -5.86 4.92 20.98
C ALA A 273 -7.21 4.65 20.32
N THR A 274 -8.25 5.38 20.71
CA THR A 274 -9.54 5.38 20.03
C THR A 274 -9.91 6.79 19.59
N ILE A 275 -10.65 6.90 18.49
CA ILE A 275 -11.07 8.16 17.87
C ILE A 275 -12.55 8.07 17.55
N SER A 276 -13.36 8.84 18.26
CA SER A 276 -14.80 8.96 18.04
C SER A 276 -15.12 10.17 17.15
N PHE A 277 -15.89 9.98 16.10
CA PHE A 277 -16.55 11.02 15.30
C PHE A 277 -18.01 11.25 15.70
N PHE A 278 -18.43 10.69 16.84
CA PHE A 278 -19.80 10.64 17.37
C PHE A 278 -20.66 9.55 16.70
N GLY A 279 -21.42 8.80 17.50
CA GLY A 279 -22.25 7.69 17.02
C GLY A 279 -21.41 6.45 16.69
N HIS A 280 -21.85 5.69 15.70
CA HIS A 280 -21.13 4.51 15.21
C HIS A 280 -20.07 4.88 14.18
N ASP A 281 -18.81 4.62 14.51
CA ASP A 281 -17.66 4.84 13.64
C ASP A 281 -16.93 3.51 13.36
N GLU A 282 -16.46 3.34 12.14
CA GLU A 282 -15.78 2.11 11.72
C GLU A 282 -14.49 2.43 10.97
N GLY A 283 -13.34 2.04 11.53
CA GLY A 283 -12.04 2.24 10.90
C GLY A 283 -11.68 1.08 9.98
N THR A 284 -11.22 1.37 8.75
CA THR A 284 -11.01 0.38 7.69
C THR A 284 -9.59 0.38 7.13
N GLY A 285 -9.04 1.57 6.87
CA GLY A 285 -7.73 1.77 6.25
C GLY A 285 -6.79 2.59 7.11
N SER A 286 -5.48 2.40 6.94
CA SER A 286 -4.47 3.25 7.57
C SER A 286 -3.22 3.42 6.73
N ALA A 287 -2.57 4.56 6.89
CA ALA A 287 -1.26 4.81 6.30
C ALA A 287 -0.39 5.70 7.19
N ILE A 288 0.93 5.54 7.08
CA ILE A 288 1.91 6.25 7.90
C ILE A 288 2.58 7.34 7.05
N GLN A 289 2.53 8.58 7.50
CA GLN A 289 3.26 9.69 6.88
C GLN A 289 4.76 9.59 7.22
N ALA A 290 5.61 10.22 6.39
CA ALA A 290 7.07 10.18 6.54
C ALA A 290 7.58 10.77 7.87
N ASP A 291 6.80 11.65 8.51
CA ASP A 291 7.08 12.22 9.83
C ASP A 291 6.64 11.32 11.00
N GLY A 292 6.10 10.14 10.70
CA GLY A 292 5.63 9.16 11.68
C GLY A 292 4.22 9.40 12.20
N LYS A 293 3.49 10.39 11.67
CA LYS A 293 2.05 10.54 11.92
C LYS A 293 1.27 9.42 11.22
N ILE A 294 0.13 9.08 11.79
CA ILE A 294 -0.71 7.96 11.34
C ILE A 294 -2.04 8.54 10.88
N VAL A 295 -2.41 8.24 9.64
CA VAL A 295 -3.73 8.55 9.09
C VAL A 295 -4.57 7.29 9.13
N VAL A 296 -5.82 7.41 9.60
CA VAL A 296 -6.80 6.32 9.63
C VAL A 296 -8.08 6.80 8.97
N VAL A 297 -8.71 5.95 8.19
CA VAL A 297 -9.93 6.25 7.43
C VAL A 297 -11.01 5.22 7.69
N GLY A 298 -12.25 5.59 7.37
CA GLY A 298 -13.41 4.73 7.58
C GLY A 298 -14.73 5.47 7.41
N GLY A 299 -15.82 4.86 7.87
CA GLY A 299 -17.13 5.52 7.99
C GLY A 299 -17.26 6.24 9.33
N ALA A 300 -17.73 7.49 9.32
CA ALA A 300 -17.86 8.34 10.50
C ALA A 300 -19.29 8.89 10.65
N GLY A 301 -19.74 9.09 11.89
CA GLY A 301 -20.90 9.94 12.17
C GLY A 301 -22.27 9.30 11.91
N ALA A 302 -22.34 7.97 11.87
CA ALA A 302 -23.60 7.26 11.63
C ALA A 302 -24.49 7.29 12.90
N ASP A 303 -25.45 8.22 12.96
CA ASP A 303 -26.62 8.11 13.86
C ASP A 303 -27.48 6.87 13.49
N SER A 304 -27.35 6.39 12.25
CA SER A 304 -27.80 5.10 11.73
C SER A 304 -26.91 4.69 10.55
N VAL A 305 -26.86 3.40 10.21
CA VAL A 305 -26.07 2.82 9.09
C VAL A 305 -26.31 3.48 7.71
N LEU A 306 -27.30 4.38 7.60
CA LEU A 306 -27.71 5.06 6.37
C LEU A 306 -27.21 6.51 6.24
N THR A 307 -26.38 7.00 7.15
CA THR A 307 -25.87 8.39 7.13
C THR A 307 -24.37 8.50 7.46
N SER A 308 -23.58 7.46 7.17
CA SER A 308 -22.13 7.52 7.33
C SER A 308 -21.52 8.48 6.31
N ASP A 309 -20.56 9.29 6.77
CA ASP A 309 -19.69 10.13 5.94
C ASP A 309 -18.27 9.52 5.85
N PHE A 310 -17.47 9.93 4.86
CA PHE A 310 -16.03 9.65 4.83
C PHE A 310 -15.35 10.26 6.07
N GLY A 311 -14.85 9.42 6.97
CA GLY A 311 -14.05 9.81 8.13
C GLY A 311 -12.55 9.72 7.87
N VAL A 312 -11.81 10.78 8.21
CA VAL A 312 -10.34 10.80 8.20
C VAL A 312 -9.82 11.35 9.52
N ALA A 313 -9.07 10.53 10.25
CA ALA A 313 -8.40 10.91 11.48
C ALA A 313 -6.88 10.93 11.26
N ARG A 314 -6.19 11.87 11.92
CA ARG A 314 -4.72 11.84 12.02
C ARG A 314 -4.26 11.87 13.46
N LEU A 315 -3.35 10.96 13.78
CA LEU A 315 -2.69 10.83 15.07
C LEU A 315 -1.22 11.23 14.94
N ASN A 316 -0.71 11.84 16.00
CA ASN A 316 0.72 12.03 16.19
C ASN A 316 1.43 10.69 16.42
N ALA A 317 2.75 10.69 16.29
CA ALA A 317 3.58 9.51 16.58
C ALA A 317 3.47 9.00 18.04
N ASN A 318 2.83 9.73 18.95
CA ASN A 318 2.54 9.28 20.32
C ASN A 318 1.09 8.76 20.49
N GLY A 319 0.30 8.67 19.42
CA GLY A 319 -1.08 8.17 19.45
C GLY A 319 -2.12 9.17 19.95
N GLN A 320 -1.76 10.45 20.11
CA GLN A 320 -2.73 11.52 20.40
C GLN A 320 -3.23 12.15 19.10
N PRO A 321 -4.52 12.53 18.99
CA PRO A 321 -5.03 13.24 17.83
C PRO A 321 -4.19 14.47 17.46
N ASP A 322 -3.92 14.66 16.17
CA ASP A 322 -3.16 15.82 15.67
C ASP A 322 -4.06 17.05 15.59
N ALA A 323 -4.00 17.92 16.59
CA ALA A 323 -4.80 19.14 16.64
C ALA A 323 -4.60 20.09 15.43
N GLY A 324 -3.51 19.93 14.65
CA GLY A 324 -3.27 20.68 13.42
C GLY A 324 -3.93 20.08 12.16
N PHE A 325 -4.67 18.98 12.29
CA PHE A 325 -5.37 18.32 11.19
C PHE A 325 -6.88 18.49 11.33
N GLY A 326 -7.53 19.05 10.31
CA GLY A 326 -8.98 19.27 10.29
C GLY A 326 -9.50 19.96 11.56
N ASN A 327 -10.57 19.42 12.11
CA ASN A 327 -11.14 19.81 13.39
C ASN A 327 -10.60 18.93 14.53
N GLY A 328 -9.44 19.30 15.08
CA GLY A 328 -8.88 18.64 16.27
C GLY A 328 -8.37 17.22 16.04
N GLY A 329 -7.84 16.94 14.84
CA GLY A 329 -7.34 15.63 14.43
C GLY A 329 -8.25 14.86 13.49
N LYS A 330 -9.36 15.47 13.04
CA LYS A 330 -10.46 14.80 12.35
C LYS A 330 -11.00 15.63 11.19
N THR A 331 -11.36 14.97 10.11
CA THR A 331 -12.12 15.53 8.99
C THR A 331 -13.22 14.55 8.63
N THR A 332 -14.44 15.06 8.43
CA THR A 332 -15.51 14.33 7.73
C THR A 332 -15.75 15.00 6.39
N THR A 333 -16.02 14.20 5.37
CA THR A 333 -16.30 14.67 4.01
C THR A 333 -17.59 14.04 3.55
N ASP A 334 -18.53 14.87 3.15
CA ASP A 334 -19.81 14.48 2.56
C ASP A 334 -19.73 14.72 1.04
N PHE A 335 -20.00 13.70 0.22
CA PHE A 335 -20.00 13.84 -1.24
C PHE A 335 -21.32 14.37 -1.80
N PHE A 336 -22.46 13.89 -1.30
CA PHE A 336 -23.78 14.13 -1.90
C PHE A 336 -24.94 14.24 -0.89
N SER A 337 -24.63 14.52 0.36
CA SER A 337 -25.53 14.45 1.51
C SER A 337 -26.21 13.10 1.64
N ALA A 338 -25.45 12.04 1.33
CA ALA A 338 -25.89 10.66 1.27
C ALA A 338 -24.80 9.76 1.88
N LEU A 339 -24.93 8.45 1.73
CA LEU A 339 -23.94 7.50 2.24
C LEU A 339 -22.61 7.64 1.51
N ASP A 340 -21.55 7.81 2.29
CA ASP A 340 -20.20 7.63 1.81
C ASP A 340 -19.32 6.97 2.88
N TYR A 341 -18.53 6.00 2.42
CA TYR A 341 -17.73 5.17 3.30
C TYR A 341 -16.32 4.94 2.72
N ALA A 342 -15.30 5.29 3.50
CA ALA A 342 -13.90 5.10 3.11
C ALA A 342 -13.42 3.68 3.44
N ASN A 343 -12.68 3.05 2.53
CA ASN A 343 -12.16 1.69 2.70
C ASN A 343 -10.64 1.67 2.83
N ASP A 344 -9.92 2.53 2.11
CA ASP A 344 -8.46 2.50 2.07
C ASP A 344 -7.84 3.88 1.82
N VAL A 345 -6.56 4.03 2.18
CA VAL A 345 -5.83 5.30 2.14
C VAL A 345 -4.36 5.12 1.77
N VAL A 346 -3.87 6.04 0.94
CA VAL A 346 -2.45 6.13 0.58
C VAL A 346 -1.92 7.55 0.74
N ILE A 347 -0.65 7.65 1.11
CA ILE A 347 0.07 8.91 1.27
C ILE A 347 0.95 9.15 0.04
N GLN A 348 0.77 10.31 -0.58
CA GLN A 348 1.60 10.77 -1.68
C GLN A 348 2.98 11.22 -1.17
N ALA A 349 3.99 11.22 -2.05
CA ALA A 349 5.34 11.62 -1.70
C ALA A 349 5.45 13.08 -1.20
N ASP A 350 4.52 13.95 -1.63
CA ASP A 350 4.40 15.34 -1.18
C ASP A 350 3.60 15.50 0.13
N GLY A 351 3.15 14.39 0.72
CA GLY A 351 2.42 14.35 1.98
C GLY A 351 0.90 14.48 1.86
N LYS A 352 0.36 14.66 0.64
CA LYS A 352 -1.10 14.62 0.44
C LYS A 352 -1.66 13.23 0.70
N ILE A 353 -2.93 13.18 1.07
CA ILE A 353 -3.62 11.96 1.49
C ILE A 353 -4.69 11.66 0.45
N VAL A 354 -4.66 10.48 -0.16
CA VAL A 354 -5.71 10.01 -1.08
C VAL A 354 -6.47 8.88 -0.41
N VAL A 355 -7.78 9.04 -0.31
CA VAL A 355 -8.70 8.10 0.32
C VAL A 355 -9.62 7.56 -0.77
N ALA A 356 -9.86 6.25 -0.77
CA ALA A 356 -10.80 5.60 -1.68
C ALA A 356 -11.87 4.83 -0.90
N GLY A 357 -13.04 4.73 -1.49
CA GLY A 357 -14.20 4.06 -0.93
C GLY A 357 -15.36 4.06 -1.91
N TRP A 358 -16.57 3.99 -1.40
CA TRP A 358 -17.79 4.08 -2.20
C TRP A 358 -18.66 5.22 -1.72
N ILE A 359 -19.36 5.85 -2.68
CA ILE A 359 -20.18 7.03 -2.45
C ILE A 359 -21.54 6.81 -3.10
N ASN A 360 -22.60 7.36 -2.52
CA ASN A 360 -23.94 7.27 -3.09
C ASN A 360 -24.35 8.61 -3.72
N PRO A 361 -24.41 8.74 -5.06
CA PRO A 361 -24.87 9.96 -5.72
C PRO A 361 -26.39 10.19 -5.69
N ASP A 362 -27.20 9.19 -5.32
CA ASP A 362 -28.67 9.24 -5.34
C ASP A 362 -29.30 8.73 -4.03
N ILE A 363 -29.54 9.67 -3.12
CA ILE A 363 -30.19 9.42 -1.81
C ILE A 363 -31.58 8.76 -1.91
N SER A 364 -32.22 8.76 -3.09
CA SER A 364 -33.54 8.14 -3.26
C SER A 364 -33.50 6.62 -3.37
N ASP A 365 -32.33 6.02 -3.62
CA ASP A 365 -32.14 4.57 -3.71
C ASP A 365 -30.75 4.16 -3.20
N VAL A 366 -30.66 4.11 -1.86
CA VAL A 366 -29.40 3.95 -1.10
C VAL A 366 -28.64 2.65 -1.36
N GLU A 367 -29.30 1.62 -1.91
CA GLU A 367 -28.71 0.29 -2.12
C GLU A 367 -28.32 0.01 -3.58
N ARG A 368 -28.71 0.86 -4.54
CA ARG A 368 -28.58 0.54 -5.98
C ARG A 368 -27.72 1.50 -6.81
N TYR A 369 -27.30 2.61 -6.24
CA TYR A 369 -26.46 3.60 -6.92
C TYR A 369 -25.31 3.97 -5.98
N VAL A 370 -24.22 3.22 -6.07
CA VAL A 370 -22.97 3.54 -5.42
C VAL A 370 -21.87 3.53 -6.47
N ASP A 371 -20.97 4.48 -6.37
CA ASP A 371 -19.88 4.68 -7.32
C ASP A 371 -18.53 4.62 -6.58
N PHE A 372 -17.44 4.45 -7.35
CA PHE A 372 -16.11 4.66 -6.79
C PHE A 372 -15.97 6.12 -6.34
N GLY A 373 -15.68 6.32 -5.06
CA GLY A 373 -15.40 7.63 -4.48
C GLY A 373 -13.94 7.77 -4.10
N LEU A 374 -13.30 8.86 -4.56
CA LEU A 374 -11.98 9.26 -4.08
C LEU A 374 -12.00 10.67 -3.54
N ALA A 375 -11.34 10.88 -2.41
CA ALA A 375 -11.07 12.21 -1.85
C ALA A 375 -9.56 12.42 -1.69
N ARG A 376 -9.06 13.60 -2.05
CA ARG A 376 -7.68 14.00 -1.77
C ARG A 376 -7.64 15.17 -0.79
N TYR A 377 -6.82 15.04 0.24
CA TYR A 377 -6.60 16.05 1.26
C TYR A 377 -5.15 16.54 1.25
N ASP A 378 -4.96 17.78 1.66
CA ASP A 378 -3.63 18.29 2.00
C ASP A 378 -3.14 17.76 3.37
N MET A 379 -1.92 18.13 3.74
CA MET A 379 -1.35 17.77 5.05
C MET A 379 -2.08 18.42 6.24
N GLY A 380 -2.98 19.38 6.02
CA GLY A 380 -3.84 19.95 7.04
C GLY A 380 -5.18 19.23 7.19
N GLY A 381 -5.46 18.22 6.36
CA GLY A 381 -6.75 17.52 6.37
C GLY A 381 -7.86 18.31 5.68
N ILE A 382 -7.50 19.29 4.84
CA ILE A 382 -8.43 20.07 4.03
C ILE A 382 -8.45 19.48 2.62
N LEU A 383 -9.64 19.39 2.01
CA LEU A 383 -9.78 18.91 0.64
C LEU A 383 -8.91 19.72 -0.33
N ASP A 384 -8.20 19.02 -1.19
CA ASP A 384 -7.29 19.61 -2.18
C ASP A 384 -8.06 20.01 -3.45
N PRO A 385 -8.31 21.31 -3.69
CA PRO A 385 -9.11 21.76 -4.81
C PRO A 385 -8.48 21.50 -6.19
N SER A 386 -7.20 21.09 -6.24
CA SER A 386 -6.53 20.71 -7.50
C SER A 386 -6.86 19.30 -7.97
N PHE A 387 -7.52 18.49 -7.15
CA PHE A 387 -7.91 17.11 -7.45
C PHE A 387 -9.38 17.01 -7.82
N GLY A 388 -9.68 16.46 -8.99
CA GLY A 388 -11.06 16.22 -9.42
C GLY A 388 -11.93 17.48 -9.33
N SER A 389 -13.11 17.35 -8.73
CA SER A 389 -14.01 18.46 -8.44
C SER A 389 -13.87 18.88 -6.98
N GLY A 390 -12.95 19.82 -6.70
CA GLY A 390 -12.82 20.39 -5.36
C GLY A 390 -12.23 19.45 -4.30
N GLY A 391 -11.43 18.48 -4.71
CA GLY A 391 -10.87 17.44 -3.85
C GLY A 391 -11.55 16.08 -4.01
N LEU A 392 -12.63 15.98 -4.78
CA LEU A 392 -13.50 14.82 -4.86
C LEU A 392 -13.58 14.24 -6.27
N ILE A 393 -13.71 12.93 -6.36
CA ILE A 393 -13.96 12.18 -7.60
C ILE A 393 -15.11 11.22 -7.36
N ASN A 394 -16.06 11.23 -8.30
CA ASN A 394 -17.02 10.16 -8.52
C ASN A 394 -16.62 9.44 -9.83
N THR A 395 -16.49 8.11 -9.78
CA THR A 395 -16.30 7.27 -10.97
C THR A 395 -17.31 6.14 -11.05
N ASP A 396 -18.26 6.29 -11.98
CA ASP A 396 -19.32 5.34 -12.32
C ASP A 396 -18.89 4.40 -13.47
N PHE A 397 -18.93 3.09 -13.29
CA PHE A 397 -18.69 2.04 -14.31
C PHE A 397 -19.98 1.60 -15.05
N GLY A 398 -21.12 2.20 -14.71
CA GLY A 398 -22.44 1.92 -15.26
C GLY A 398 -23.28 0.98 -14.39
N SER A 399 -22.87 0.71 -13.15
CA SER A 399 -23.57 -0.17 -12.21
C SER A 399 -23.22 0.16 -10.75
N VAL A 400 -23.48 -0.76 -9.81
CA VAL A 400 -23.05 -0.63 -8.41
C VAL A 400 -21.54 -0.84 -8.36
N ASP A 401 -20.77 0.15 -7.93
CA ASP A 401 -19.31 0.10 -7.95
C ASP A 401 -18.72 0.46 -6.59
N HIS A 402 -17.87 -0.42 -6.06
CA HIS A 402 -17.17 -0.20 -4.80
C HIS A 402 -15.67 -0.16 -5.01
N ALA A 403 -15.01 0.90 -4.55
CA ALA A 403 -13.57 0.88 -4.37
C ALA A 403 -13.25 0.35 -2.97
N GLU A 404 -12.48 -0.74 -2.91
CA GLU A 404 -12.07 -1.39 -1.67
C GLU A 404 -10.61 -1.09 -1.31
N ALA A 405 -9.78 -0.77 -2.31
CA ALA A 405 -8.36 -0.55 -2.12
C ALA A 405 -7.80 0.54 -3.06
N VAL A 406 -6.73 1.20 -2.63
CA VAL A 406 -6.04 2.22 -3.41
C VAL A 406 -4.53 2.11 -3.30
N ALA A 407 -3.83 2.32 -4.41
CA ALA A 407 -2.38 2.30 -4.50
C ALA A 407 -1.86 3.42 -5.40
N ILE A 408 -0.60 3.82 -5.21
CA ILE A 408 0.09 4.76 -6.09
C ILE A 408 1.20 4.00 -6.80
N ASP A 409 1.21 4.04 -8.14
CA ASP A 409 2.25 3.41 -8.94
C ASP A 409 3.55 4.24 -8.96
N ALA A 410 4.64 3.65 -9.47
CA ALA A 410 5.94 4.33 -9.54
C ALA A 410 5.97 5.55 -10.50
N ASN A 411 5.02 5.64 -11.43
CA ASN A 411 4.78 6.80 -12.29
C ASN A 411 3.75 7.75 -11.67
N CYS A 412 3.51 7.58 -10.37
CA CYS A 412 2.68 8.39 -9.53
C CYS A 412 1.18 8.34 -9.85
N LYS A 413 0.70 7.43 -10.70
CA LYS A 413 -0.74 7.29 -10.94
C LYS A 413 -1.43 6.67 -9.74
N ILE A 414 -2.63 7.14 -9.44
CA ILE A 414 -3.48 6.54 -8.41
C ILE A 414 -4.27 5.43 -9.08
N VAL A 415 -4.24 4.22 -8.52
CA VAL A 415 -5.07 3.09 -8.94
C VAL A 415 -6.01 2.79 -7.79
N ALA A 416 -7.32 2.90 -8.02
CA ALA A 416 -8.34 2.38 -7.13
C ALA A 416 -8.88 1.06 -7.69
N ALA A 417 -9.21 0.13 -6.81
CA ALA A 417 -9.73 -1.16 -7.19
C ALA A 417 -10.82 -1.65 -6.24
N GLY A 418 -11.70 -2.46 -6.78
CA GLY A 418 -12.72 -3.17 -6.04
C GLY A 418 -13.58 -3.97 -7.01
N TYR A 419 -14.86 -3.66 -7.08
CA TYR A 419 -15.79 -4.38 -7.94
C TYR A 419 -16.86 -3.50 -8.56
N THR A 420 -17.43 -4.02 -9.65
CA THR A 420 -18.60 -3.48 -10.33
C THR A 420 -19.66 -4.58 -10.37
N TRP A 421 -20.92 -4.26 -10.09
CA TRP A 421 -22.01 -5.22 -9.97
C TRP A 421 -23.26 -4.75 -10.73
N PRO A 422 -23.43 -5.20 -11.98
CA PRO A 422 -24.64 -4.96 -12.75
C PRO A 422 -25.82 -5.72 -12.15
N LEU A 423 -26.76 -4.98 -11.55
CA LEU A 423 -27.96 -5.55 -10.91
C LEU A 423 -28.85 -6.35 -11.87
N GLU A 424 -28.78 -6.06 -13.17
CA GLU A 424 -29.58 -6.73 -14.20
C GLU A 424 -29.09 -8.16 -14.50
N THR A 425 -27.76 -8.37 -14.48
CA THR A 425 -27.14 -9.67 -14.75
C THR A 425 -26.79 -10.43 -13.48
N GLY A 426 -26.54 -9.71 -12.38
CA GLY A 426 -26.05 -10.27 -11.13
C GLY A 426 -24.57 -10.69 -11.20
N ASP A 427 -23.88 -10.36 -12.30
CA ASP A 427 -22.52 -10.83 -12.62
C ASP A 427 -21.51 -9.74 -12.29
N GLY A 428 -20.98 -9.75 -11.06
CA GLY A 428 -20.02 -8.75 -10.59
C GLY A 428 -18.59 -9.10 -10.95
N ASP A 429 -17.82 -8.10 -11.36
CA ASP A 429 -16.44 -8.26 -11.82
C ASP A 429 -15.46 -7.45 -10.97
N PHE A 430 -14.20 -7.87 -10.94
CA PHE A 430 -13.12 -7.00 -10.47
C PHE A 430 -13.11 -5.72 -11.31
N ALA A 431 -12.99 -4.56 -10.66
CA ALA A 431 -12.95 -3.26 -11.32
C ALA A 431 -11.76 -2.45 -10.84
N LEU A 432 -11.01 -1.86 -11.78
CA LEU A 432 -9.89 -0.96 -11.53
C LEU A 432 -10.11 0.35 -12.28
N ALA A 433 -9.84 1.47 -11.61
CA ALA A 433 -9.78 2.79 -12.23
C ALA A 433 -8.43 3.44 -11.92
N ARG A 434 -7.80 4.02 -12.95
CA ARG A 434 -6.53 4.73 -12.81
C ARG A 434 -6.70 6.21 -13.09
N TYR A 435 -6.10 7.04 -12.23
CA TYR A 435 -6.20 8.49 -12.27
C TYR A 435 -4.83 9.14 -12.42
N SER A 436 -4.82 10.26 -13.13
CA SER A 436 -3.74 11.22 -13.16
C SER A 436 -3.50 11.85 -11.78
N ASN A 437 -2.26 12.23 -11.52
CA ASN A 437 -1.84 12.74 -10.23
C ASN A 437 -0.58 13.63 -10.43
N GLY A 438 -0.79 14.87 -10.82
CA GLY A 438 0.25 15.86 -11.14
C GLY A 438 0.97 16.47 -9.94
N GLY A 439 0.83 15.90 -8.74
CA GLY A 439 1.51 16.35 -7.52
C GLY A 439 2.80 15.61 -7.16
N CYS A 440 3.06 14.44 -7.75
CA CYS A 440 4.27 13.70 -7.45
C CYS A 440 5.36 14.00 -8.49
N VAL A 441 6.61 14.10 -8.02
CA VAL A 441 7.77 14.11 -8.91
C VAL A 441 7.86 12.72 -9.53
N GLU A 442 7.37 12.56 -10.77
CA GLU A 442 7.67 11.38 -11.57
C GLU A 442 9.19 11.16 -11.50
N PRO A 443 9.69 9.98 -11.08
CA PRO A 443 11.11 9.71 -11.16
C PRO A 443 11.55 10.02 -12.59
N PRO A 444 12.65 10.75 -12.80
CA PRO A 444 13.00 11.24 -14.13
C PRO A 444 13.13 10.03 -15.06
N GLY A 445 12.20 9.88 -16.02
CA GLY A 445 12.38 8.95 -17.12
C GLY A 445 13.60 9.36 -17.95
N PRO A 446 14.17 8.50 -18.82
CA PRO A 446 13.98 7.06 -19.02
C PRO A 446 14.96 6.24 -18.15
N LYS A 447 14.63 4.95 -17.90
CA LYS A 447 15.46 4.00 -17.13
C LYS A 447 16.92 4.01 -17.60
N SER A 448 17.79 4.73 -16.90
CA SER A 448 19.21 4.72 -17.22
C SER A 448 19.81 3.45 -16.63
N CYS A 449 20.50 2.67 -17.46
CA CYS A 449 21.10 1.45 -16.97
C CYS A 449 22.20 1.76 -15.95
N PRO A 450 22.24 1.02 -14.83
CA PRO A 450 23.21 1.26 -13.78
C PRO A 450 24.63 1.15 -14.32
N ARG A 451 25.50 1.98 -13.76
CA ARG A 451 26.92 2.09 -14.09
C ARG A 451 27.74 1.71 -12.87
N GLY A 452 28.82 0.96 -13.10
CA GLY A 452 29.74 0.57 -12.04
C GLY A 452 30.39 1.77 -11.35
N GLN A 453 30.87 1.54 -10.13
CA GLN A 453 31.74 2.44 -9.36
C GLN A 453 32.94 2.99 -10.16
N GLY A 454 33.49 2.22 -11.10
CA GLY A 454 34.55 2.67 -12.00
C GLY A 454 34.12 3.81 -12.94
N TYR A 455 32.89 3.76 -13.45
CA TYR A 455 32.33 4.82 -14.28
C TYR A 455 32.19 6.11 -13.48
N TRP A 456 31.51 6.05 -12.33
CA TRP A 456 31.26 7.20 -11.48
C TRP A 456 32.55 7.83 -10.96
N LYS A 457 33.55 7.01 -10.62
CA LYS A 457 34.88 7.50 -10.23
C LYS A 457 35.56 8.33 -11.32
N ASN A 458 35.38 7.97 -12.59
CA ASN A 458 36.08 8.56 -13.72
C ASN A 458 35.28 9.65 -14.46
N HIS A 459 33.97 9.75 -14.19
CA HIS A 459 33.07 10.76 -14.77
C HIS A 459 32.41 11.62 -13.69
N PRO A 460 33.18 12.29 -12.82
CA PRO A 460 32.61 13.11 -11.75
C PRO A 460 31.70 14.22 -12.31
N GLU A 461 31.97 14.76 -13.49
CA GLU A 461 31.14 15.77 -14.15
C GLU A 461 29.70 15.32 -14.43
N GLN A 462 29.46 14.00 -14.47
CA GLN A 462 28.14 13.42 -14.76
C GLN A 462 27.37 13.01 -13.50
N TRP A 463 27.89 13.27 -12.30
CA TRP A 463 27.16 12.91 -11.07
C TRP A 463 25.87 13.73 -10.97
N PRO A 464 24.70 13.10 -10.81
CA PRO A 464 23.41 13.78 -10.70
C PRO A 464 23.27 14.59 -9.39
N VAL A 465 24.11 14.28 -8.39
CA VAL A 465 24.10 14.92 -7.08
C VAL A 465 25.51 15.26 -6.61
N ASN A 466 25.64 16.32 -5.80
CA ASN A 466 26.92 16.77 -5.25
C ASN A 466 27.19 16.28 -3.83
N THR A 467 26.23 15.59 -3.21
CA THR A 467 26.37 14.99 -1.88
C THR A 467 25.61 13.67 -1.81
N LEU A 468 26.09 12.74 -0.98
CA LEU A 468 25.37 11.51 -0.62
C LEU A 468 25.48 11.25 0.88
N MET A 469 24.43 10.69 1.46
CA MET A 469 24.51 10.06 2.78
C MET A 469 25.18 8.70 2.65
N LEU A 470 26.11 8.34 3.53
CA LEU A 470 26.55 6.96 3.75
C LEU A 470 26.47 6.69 5.26
N GLY A 471 25.60 5.77 5.65
CA GLY A 471 25.15 5.65 7.05
C GLY A 471 24.47 6.92 7.52
N SER A 472 24.89 7.44 8.68
CA SER A 472 24.32 8.64 9.30
C SER A 472 25.04 9.95 8.90
N ARG A 473 26.05 9.89 8.01
CA ARG A 473 26.87 11.05 7.63
C ARG A 473 26.66 11.45 6.17
N GLN A 474 26.51 12.75 5.95
CA GLN A 474 26.55 13.35 4.62
C GLN A 474 28.00 13.54 4.16
N TYR A 475 28.30 13.13 2.93
CA TYR A 475 29.59 13.31 2.29
C TYR A 475 29.44 14.23 1.08
N THR A 476 30.40 15.11 0.90
CA THR A 476 30.57 15.90 -0.32
C THR A 476 31.12 15.02 -1.44
N LYS A 477 30.84 15.41 -2.69
CA LYS A 477 31.41 14.78 -3.89
C LYS A 477 32.93 14.61 -3.84
N ALA A 478 33.65 15.59 -3.28
CA ALA A 478 35.10 15.50 -3.13
C ALA A 478 35.52 14.38 -2.17
N GLU A 479 34.82 14.22 -1.04
CA GLU A 479 35.08 13.15 -0.08
C GLU A 479 34.73 11.77 -0.65
N LEU A 480 33.62 11.68 -1.39
CA LEU A 480 33.18 10.44 -2.04
C LEU A 480 34.15 10.00 -3.14
N LEU A 481 34.68 10.94 -3.94
CA LEU A 481 35.72 10.65 -4.93
C LEU A 481 37.05 10.24 -4.28
N ALA A 482 37.40 10.82 -3.13
CA ALA A 482 38.56 10.38 -2.35
C ALA A 482 38.34 8.96 -1.81
N LEU A 483 37.13 8.64 -1.33
CA LEU A 483 36.77 7.30 -0.89
C LEU A 483 36.90 6.31 -2.04
N LEU A 484 36.34 6.56 -3.24
CA LEU A 484 36.48 5.70 -4.45
C LEU A 484 37.93 5.50 -4.94
N LYS A 485 38.90 6.25 -4.40
CA LYS A 485 40.34 6.12 -4.66
C LYS A 485 41.08 5.39 -3.54
N THR A 486 40.42 5.09 -2.43
CA THR A 486 41.03 4.51 -1.22
C THR A 486 41.21 3.00 -1.36
N SER A 487 42.43 2.49 -1.21
CA SER A 487 42.69 1.05 -1.36
C SER A 487 41.81 0.20 -0.44
N THR A 488 41.15 -0.83 -0.99
CA THR A 488 40.20 -1.64 -0.22
C THR A 488 40.89 -2.55 0.79
N LYS A 489 42.08 -3.13 0.51
CA LYS A 489 42.91 -3.98 1.41
C LYS A 489 42.14 -4.87 2.42
N GLY A 490 41.00 -5.45 2.03
CA GLY A 490 40.17 -6.28 2.92
C GLY A 490 39.36 -5.51 3.98
N ASN A 491 39.24 -4.19 3.88
CA ASN A 491 38.39 -3.36 4.71
C ASN A 491 36.95 -3.36 4.15
N ALA A 492 36.07 -4.10 4.81
CA ALA A 492 34.68 -4.29 4.40
C ALA A 492 33.89 -2.97 4.31
N SER A 493 34.20 -1.99 5.17
CA SER A 493 33.56 -0.67 5.13
C SER A 493 33.88 0.11 3.85
N VAL A 494 35.10 -0.05 3.31
CA VAL A 494 35.49 0.57 2.03
C VAL A 494 34.86 -0.18 0.86
N ILE A 495 34.85 -1.52 0.94
CA ILE A 495 34.28 -2.39 -0.10
C ILE A 495 32.80 -2.08 -0.32
N VAL A 496 31.99 -2.05 0.75
CA VAL A 496 30.57 -1.68 0.65
C VAL A 496 30.40 -0.21 0.25
N GLY A 497 31.25 0.69 0.76
CA GLY A 497 31.19 2.12 0.44
C GLY A 497 31.32 2.40 -1.06
N TYR A 498 32.14 1.64 -1.78
CA TYR A 498 32.28 1.78 -3.23
C TYR A 498 30.97 1.49 -3.95
N GLN A 499 30.35 0.38 -3.59
CA GLN A 499 29.15 -0.11 -4.25
C GLN A 499 27.92 0.70 -3.86
N LEU A 500 27.86 1.16 -2.61
CA LEU A 500 26.82 2.03 -2.10
C LEU A 500 26.83 3.40 -2.78
N ILE A 501 28.02 3.98 -3.03
CA ILE A 501 28.14 5.23 -3.78
C ILE A 501 27.60 5.05 -5.20
N ALA A 502 28.06 4.02 -5.91
CA ALA A 502 27.64 3.77 -7.27
C ALA A 502 26.12 3.51 -7.36
N ALA A 503 25.56 2.72 -6.45
CA ALA A 503 24.14 2.40 -6.45
C ALA A 503 23.28 3.65 -6.23
N LYS A 504 23.67 4.51 -5.28
CA LYS A 504 22.98 5.78 -5.03
C LYS A 504 23.09 6.76 -6.19
N LEU A 505 24.24 6.81 -6.87
CA LEU A 505 24.39 7.63 -8.07
C LEU A 505 23.57 7.09 -9.25
N ASN A 506 23.50 5.77 -9.41
CA ASN A 506 22.65 5.12 -10.42
C ASN A 506 21.18 5.49 -10.20
N ILE A 507 20.66 5.33 -8.99
CA ILE A 507 19.29 5.70 -8.64
C ILE A 507 19.04 7.19 -8.87
N ALA A 508 19.95 8.05 -8.40
CA ALA A 508 19.87 9.49 -8.63
C ALA A 508 19.97 9.88 -10.11
N ASN A 509 20.54 9.01 -10.95
CA ASN A 509 20.64 9.17 -12.40
C ASN A 509 19.48 8.51 -13.15
N GLY A 510 18.47 7.99 -12.46
CA GLY A 510 17.27 7.41 -13.07
C GLY A 510 17.32 5.89 -13.29
N SER A 511 18.25 5.17 -12.65
CA SER A 511 18.21 3.71 -12.61
C SER A 511 17.12 3.20 -11.65
N GLU A 512 16.52 2.04 -11.96
CA GLU A 512 15.49 1.42 -11.12
C GLU A 512 16.04 1.09 -9.72
N ALA A 513 15.39 1.59 -8.68
CA ALA A 513 15.87 1.43 -7.29
C ALA A 513 15.52 0.06 -6.69
N GLY A 514 14.40 -0.55 -7.11
CA GLY A 514 13.84 -1.78 -6.53
C GLY A 514 14.88 -2.88 -6.24
N PRO A 515 15.72 -3.27 -7.22
CA PRO A 515 16.71 -4.33 -7.02
C PRO A 515 17.82 -4.03 -6.00
N ALA A 516 18.07 -2.76 -5.67
CA ALA A 516 19.14 -2.33 -4.76
C ALA A 516 18.64 -1.72 -3.43
N GLN A 517 17.37 -1.33 -3.36
CA GLN A 517 16.85 -0.46 -2.29
C GLN A 517 17.03 -1.06 -0.89
N SER A 518 16.67 -2.34 -0.69
CA SER A 518 16.80 -3.01 0.60
C SER A 518 18.26 -3.14 1.04
N TYR A 519 19.19 -3.37 0.10
CA TYR A 519 20.62 -3.51 0.37
C TYR A 519 21.30 -2.17 0.65
N ILE A 520 20.85 -1.09 0.01
CA ILE A 520 21.25 0.28 0.33
C ILE A 520 20.88 0.61 1.77
N LEU A 521 19.63 0.34 2.17
CA LEU A 521 19.14 0.58 3.53
C LEU A 521 19.92 -0.24 4.57
N GLN A 522 20.18 -1.51 4.30
CA GLN A 522 20.99 -2.36 5.19
C GLN A 522 22.43 -1.86 5.32
N ALA A 523 23.08 -1.47 4.21
CA ALA A 523 24.42 -0.92 4.25
C ALA A 523 24.47 0.36 5.08
N ASP A 524 23.53 1.28 4.86
CA ASP A 524 23.44 2.51 5.64
C ASP A 524 23.19 2.24 7.12
N ALA A 525 22.28 1.33 7.46
CA ALA A 525 22.00 0.96 8.85
C ALA A 525 23.24 0.44 9.57
N ILE A 526 24.02 -0.43 8.93
CA ILE A 526 25.28 -0.96 9.50
C ILE A 526 26.32 0.17 9.64
N LEU A 527 26.49 1.00 8.61
CA LEU A 527 27.47 2.08 8.62
C LEU A 527 27.11 3.20 9.60
N ALA A 528 25.82 3.42 9.88
CA ALA A 528 25.34 4.39 10.85
C ALA A 528 25.73 4.05 12.30
N GLY A 529 26.04 2.78 12.59
CA GLY A 529 26.54 2.34 13.90
C GLY A 529 27.98 2.77 14.20
N TYR A 530 28.68 3.40 13.26
CA TYR A 530 30.07 3.83 13.40
C TYR A 530 30.17 5.35 13.36
N ASN A 531 30.98 5.91 14.26
CA ASN A 531 31.21 7.35 14.34
C ASN A 531 32.33 7.79 13.38
N GLY A 532 32.12 8.91 12.70
CA GLY A 532 33.12 9.56 11.86
C GLY A 532 32.93 9.33 10.37
N ALA A 533 33.97 9.56 9.57
CA ALA A 533 33.96 9.31 8.14
C ALA A 533 34.59 7.95 7.82
N LEU A 534 34.07 7.26 6.81
CA LEU A 534 34.69 6.10 6.18
C LEU A 534 36.16 6.42 5.83
N PRO A 535 37.11 5.49 6.06
CA PRO A 535 36.93 4.08 6.43
C PRO A 535 36.91 3.76 7.95
N TYR A 536 36.19 2.70 8.35
CA TYR A 536 36.05 2.26 9.76
C TYR A 536 36.94 1.07 10.16
N SER A 537 37.96 0.74 9.37
CA SER A 537 38.89 -0.38 9.64
C SER A 537 38.22 -1.75 9.96
N ILE A 538 37.06 -2.03 9.37
CA ILE A 538 36.34 -3.30 9.57
C ILE A 538 36.99 -4.38 8.69
N THR A 539 37.56 -5.42 9.30
CA THR A 539 38.16 -6.53 8.53
C THR A 539 37.05 -7.38 7.90
N SER A 540 37.26 -7.83 6.66
CA SER A 540 36.32 -8.69 5.92
C SER A 540 36.07 -10.05 6.57
N SER A 541 36.95 -10.48 7.48
CA SER A 541 36.81 -11.74 8.23
C SER A 541 35.96 -11.64 9.50
N SER A 542 35.54 -10.43 9.90
CA SER A 542 34.65 -10.23 11.05
C SER A 542 33.19 -10.55 10.67
N SER A 543 32.32 -10.83 11.64
CA SER A 543 30.90 -11.07 11.37
C SER A 543 30.24 -9.91 10.62
N VAL A 544 30.45 -8.68 11.09
CA VAL A 544 29.99 -7.46 10.40
C VAL A 544 30.69 -7.29 9.05
N GLY A 545 31.97 -7.66 8.97
CA GLY A 545 32.74 -7.68 7.74
C GLY A 545 32.11 -8.54 6.65
N HIS A 546 31.69 -9.76 6.99
CA HIS A 546 30.99 -10.66 6.07
C HIS A 546 29.67 -10.05 5.59
N SER A 547 28.83 -9.54 6.50
CA SER A 547 27.57 -8.89 6.11
C SER A 547 27.78 -7.72 5.16
N LEU A 548 28.79 -6.87 5.41
CA LEU A 548 29.11 -5.76 4.53
C LEU A 548 29.64 -6.22 3.16
N THR A 549 30.44 -7.30 3.10
CA THR A 549 30.92 -7.85 1.82
C THR A 549 29.83 -8.56 1.03
N ASP A 550 28.87 -9.20 1.70
CA ASP A 550 27.72 -9.84 1.04
C ASP A 550 26.82 -8.77 0.40
N ILE A 551 26.50 -7.71 1.16
CA ILE A 551 25.77 -6.55 0.64
C ILE A 551 26.53 -5.91 -0.53
N ALA A 552 27.85 -5.73 -0.40
CA ALA A 552 28.66 -5.15 -1.46
C ALA A 552 28.62 -6.00 -2.74
N THR A 553 28.59 -7.32 -2.64
CA THR A 553 28.51 -8.23 -3.79
C THR A 553 27.20 -8.02 -4.55
N ILE A 554 26.08 -7.93 -3.85
CA ILE A 554 24.76 -7.72 -4.46
C ILE A 554 24.65 -6.33 -5.09
N LEU A 555 25.16 -5.30 -4.40
CA LEU A 555 25.21 -3.95 -4.97
C LEU A 555 26.14 -3.87 -6.18
N ASP A 556 27.24 -4.64 -6.23
CA ASP A 556 28.08 -4.76 -7.42
C ASP A 556 27.31 -5.39 -8.59
N ASP A 557 26.53 -6.46 -8.35
CA ASP A 557 25.67 -7.07 -9.37
C ASP A 557 24.62 -6.09 -9.90
N TYR A 558 24.00 -5.29 -9.04
CA TYR A 558 23.13 -4.19 -9.44
C TYR A 558 23.86 -3.15 -10.29
N ASN A 559 25.00 -2.64 -9.79
CA ASN A 559 25.76 -1.56 -10.43
C ASN A 559 26.28 -1.94 -11.81
N ASN A 560 26.45 -3.24 -12.07
CA ASN A 560 26.86 -3.79 -13.36
C ASN A 560 25.68 -4.35 -14.18
N GLY A 561 24.44 -4.02 -13.80
CA GLY A 561 23.23 -4.29 -14.58
C GLY A 561 22.69 -5.71 -14.49
N LYS A 562 23.28 -6.61 -13.71
CA LYS A 562 22.85 -8.01 -13.61
C LYS A 562 21.49 -8.17 -12.93
N LEU A 563 21.13 -7.23 -12.06
CA LEU A 563 19.83 -7.20 -11.38
C LEU A 563 18.80 -6.33 -12.11
N THR A 564 19.14 -5.83 -13.31
CA THR A 564 18.25 -5.05 -14.17
C THR A 564 18.22 -5.70 -15.56
N PRO A 565 17.42 -6.76 -15.78
CA PRO A 565 17.43 -7.55 -17.03
C PRO A 565 17.12 -6.74 -18.29
N ALA A 566 16.45 -5.60 -18.16
CA ALA A 566 16.20 -4.66 -19.26
C ALA A 566 17.47 -3.90 -19.73
N CYS A 567 18.61 -4.10 -19.06
CA CYS A 567 19.88 -3.41 -19.28
C CYS A 567 21.02 -4.33 -19.71
N SER A 568 20.75 -5.62 -19.93
CA SER A 568 21.72 -6.55 -20.54
C SER A 568 21.77 -6.32 -22.06
N GLU A 569 22.95 -6.03 -22.60
CA GLU A 569 23.24 -6.23 -24.03
C GLU A 569 23.26 -7.71 -24.41
#